data_AF-A0A968YKE9-F1
#
_entry.id   AF-A0A968YKE9-F1
#
_cell.length_a   1.000
_cell.length_b   1.000
_cell.length_c   1.000
_cell.angle_alpha   90.00
_cell.angle_beta   90.00
_cell.angle_gamma   90.00
#
_symmetry.space_group_name_H-M   'P 1'
#
loop_
_entity.id
_entity.type
_entity.pdbx_description
1 polymer ?
#
loop_
_entity_poly.entity_id
_entity_poly.type
_entity_poly.pdbx_seq_one_letter_code
_entity_poly.pdbx_strand_id
1 'polypeptide(L)' 'MNTKEKIQAEINSLNEEYLDELYLLIKDFTQSKQHSKKPSFMSTLKQIKIDAPEDFAANL' A
#
# COMPACT_ATOMS: atom_id res chain seq x y z
N MET A 1 16.34 -20.63 -13.87
CA MET A 1 16.62 -19.45 -13.02
C MET A 1 15.31 -18.80 -12.65
N ASN A 2 14.95 -18.77 -11.38
CA ASN A 2 13.73 -18.11 -10.92
C ASN A 2 13.92 -16.57 -10.87
N THR A 3 12.83 -15.80 -10.81
CA THR A 3 12.90 -14.33 -10.78
C THR A 3 13.72 -13.81 -9.60
N LYS A 4 13.70 -14.51 -8.46
CA LYS A 4 14.47 -14.14 -7.26
C LYS A 4 15.98 -14.23 -7.49
N GLU A 5 16.44 -15.26 -8.18
CA GLU A 5 17.85 -15.47 -8.54
C GLU A 5 18.35 -14.37 -9.49
N LYS A 6 17.52 -13.94 -10.45
CA LYS A 6 17.87 -12.82 -11.35
C LYS A 6 18.03 -11.51 -10.58
N ILE A 7 17.10 -11.21 -9.68
CA ILE A 7 17.15 -10.01 -8.83
C ILE A 7 18.40 -10.03 -7.95
N GLN A 8 18.73 -11.18 -7.33
CA GLN A 8 19.91 -11.28 -6.48
C GLN A 8 21.22 -11.05 -7.26
N ALA A 9 21.31 -11.55 -8.50
CA ALA A 9 22.48 -11.36 -9.34
C ALA A 9 22.70 -9.87 -9.69
N GLU A 10 21.62 -9.13 -9.98
CA GLU A 10 21.70 -7.68 -10.23
C GLU A 10 22.08 -6.91 -8.97
N ILE A 11 21.49 -7.22 -7.81
CA ILE A 11 21.82 -6.59 -6.52
C ILE A 11 23.30 -6.78 -6.19
N ASN A 12 23.85 -7.98 -6.37
CA ASN A 12 25.25 -8.27 -6.05
C ASN A 12 26.25 -7.51 -6.94
N SER A 13 25.80 -6.96 -8.07
CA SER A 13 26.63 -6.17 -8.98
C SER A 13 26.65 -4.66 -8.66
N LEU A 14 25.80 -4.22 -7.73
CA LEU A 14 25.68 -2.81 -7.35
C LEU A 14 26.66 -2.44 -6.23
N ASN A 15 27.10 -1.18 -6.25
CA ASN A 15 27.89 -0.60 -5.16
C ASN A 15 27.00 -0.29 -3.95
N GLU A 16 27.61 -0.25 -2.76
CA GLU A 16 26.93 -0.07 -1.47
C GLU A 16 26.07 1.21 -1.41
N GLU A 17 26.52 2.30 -2.03
CA GLU A 17 25.76 3.57 -2.14
C GLU A 17 24.40 3.39 -2.83
N TYR A 18 24.32 2.54 -3.86
CA TYR A 18 23.07 2.28 -4.57
C TYR A 18 22.20 1.22 -3.87
N LEU A 19 22.77 0.45 -2.94
CA LEU A 19 22.01 -0.55 -2.18
C LEU A 19 21.07 0.10 -1.18
N ASP A 20 21.46 1.22 -0.58
CA ASP A 20 20.60 1.97 0.34
C ASP A 20 19.38 2.56 -0.38
N GLU A 21 19.58 3.17 -1.55
CA GLU A 21 18.49 3.67 -2.39
C GLU A 21 17.55 2.53 -2.85
N LEU A 22 18.13 1.41 -3.27
CA LEU A 22 17.36 0.24 -3.69
C LEU A 22 16.57 -0.37 -2.52
N TYR A 23 17.14 -0.38 -1.32
CA TYR A 23 16.46 -0.86 -0.12
C TYR A 23 15.21 -0.01 0.18
N LEU A 24 15.31 1.32 0.09
CA LEU A 24 14.16 2.21 0.26
C LEU A 24 13.06 1.92 -0.77
N LEU A 25 13.43 1.73 -2.04
CA LEU A 25 12.47 1.39 -3.11
C LEU A 25 11.76 0.06 -2.85
N ILE A 26 12.50 -0.97 -2.44
CA ILE A 26 11.94 -2.29 -2.12
C ILE A 26 11.03 -2.18 -0.87
N LYS A 27 11.44 -1.41 0.14
CA LYS A 27 10.65 -1.17 1.34
C LYS A 27 9.32 -0.50 1.00
N ASP A 28 9.33 0.56 0.21
CA ASP A 28 8.11 1.26 -0.22
C ASP A 28 7.22 0.34 -1.06
N PHE A 29 7.81 -0.44 -1.97
CA PHE A 29 7.08 -1.41 -2.77
C PHE A 29 6.39 -2.45 -1.88
N THR A 30 7.11 -3.05 -0.92
CA THR A 30 6.54 -4.06 -0.01
C THR A 30 5.45 -3.46 0.88
N GLN A 31 5.65 -2.25 1.41
CA GLN A 31 4.64 -1.54 2.18
C GLN A 31 3.39 -1.25 1.35
N SER A 32 3.53 -0.83 0.09
CA SER A 32 2.39 -0.60 -0.81
C SER A 32 1.54 -1.87 -1.02
N LYS A 33 2.20 -3.04 -1.10
CA LYS A 33 1.51 -4.33 -1.22
C LYS A 33 0.89 -4.78 0.10
N GLN A 34 1.49 -4.44 1.24
CA GLN A 34 0.90 -4.71 2.55
C GLN A 34 -0.31 -3.82 2.86
N HIS A 35 -0.26 -2.54 2.48
CA HIS A 35 -1.36 -1.58 2.62
C HIS A 35 -2.48 -1.79 1.57
N SER A 36 -2.22 -2.57 0.52
CA SER A 36 -3.26 -3.05 -0.39
C SER A 36 -4.19 -4.12 0.21
N LYS A 37 -4.03 -4.46 1.50
CA LYS A 37 -5.13 -5.02 2.30
C LYS A 37 -6.28 -4.03 2.23
N LYS A 38 -7.22 -4.32 1.32
CA LYS A 38 -8.40 -3.51 0.97
C LYS A 38 -8.87 -2.69 2.17
N PRO A 39 -9.13 -1.37 2.02
CA PRO A 39 -9.83 -0.65 3.07
C PRO A 39 -11.05 -1.48 3.44
N SER A 40 -11.22 -1.74 4.74
CA SER A 40 -12.39 -2.49 5.18
C SER A 40 -13.61 -1.80 4.59
N PHE A 41 -14.59 -2.56 4.11
CA PHE A 41 -15.82 -1.98 3.54
C PHE A 41 -16.42 -0.89 4.46
N MET A 42 -16.24 -1.07 5.78
CA MET A 42 -16.60 -0.11 6.82
C MET A 42 -15.79 1.19 6.82
N SER A 43 -14.51 1.15 6.46
CA SER A 43 -13.68 2.35 6.27
C SER A 43 -14.19 3.16 5.07
N THR A 44 -14.62 2.50 4.00
CA THR A 44 -15.21 3.15 2.81
C THR A 44 -16.60 3.72 3.12
N LEU A 45 -17.45 2.97 3.83
CA LEU A 45 -18.77 3.44 4.28
C LEU A 45 -18.68 4.67 5.19
N LYS A 46 -17.69 4.74 6.10
CA LYS A 46 -17.46 5.91 6.96
C LYS A 46 -17.07 7.17 6.21
N GLN A 47 -16.54 7.05 4.99
CA GLN A 47 -16.19 8.20 4.15
C GLN A 47 -17.38 8.73 3.36
N ILE A 48 -18.46 7.95 3.24
CA ILE A 48 -19.71 8.42 2.64
C ILE A 48 -20.39 9.32 3.68
N LYS A 49 -20.19 10.64 3.53
CA LYS A 49 -21.04 11.62 4.20
C LYS A 49 -22.40 11.59 3.50
N ILE A 50 -23.40 11.07 4.19
CA ILE A 50 -24.78 11.18 3.74
C ILE A 50 -25.18 12.63 3.98
N ASP A 51 -25.26 13.40 2.91
CA ASP A 51 -25.80 14.77 2.94
C ASP A 51 -27.34 14.64 2.98
N ALA A 52 -27.85 14.28 4.16
CA ALA A 52 -29.27 14.16 4.40
C ALA A 52 -29.79 15.44 5.07
N PRO A 53 -31.03 15.88 4.75
CA PRO A 53 -31.70 16.92 5.51
C PRO A 53 -31.74 16.57 7.00
N GLU A 54 -31.73 17.57 7.90
CA GLU A 54 -31.76 17.37 9.37
C GLU A 54 -32.90 16.46 9.85
N ASP A 55 -33.96 16.32 9.04
CA ASP A 55 -35.16 15.54 9.32
C ASP A 55 -35.04 14.02 9.04
N PHE A 56 -33.86 13.54 8.63
CA PHE A 56 -33.66 12.12 8.29
C PHE A 56 -33.71 11.20 9.52
N ALA A 57 -33.47 11.73 10.72
CA ALA A 57 -33.49 11.00 11.98
C ALA A 57 -34.83 11.04 12.72
N ALA A 58 -35.85 11.71 12.18
CA ALA A 58 -37.13 11.94 12.88
C ALA A 58 -38.10 10.75 12.87
N ASN A 59 -37.73 9.60 12.31
CA ASN A 59 -38.56 8.38 12.30
C ASN A 59 -37.77 7.15 12.78
N LEU A 60 -37.28 7.19 14.02
CA LEU A 60 -36.84 6.02 14.79
C LEU A 60 -37.94 5.60 15.78
#